data_AF-A0A484QDE1-F1
#
_entry.id   AF-A0A484QDE1-F1
#
_cell.length_a   1.000
_cell.length_b   1.000
_cell.length_c   1.000
_cell.angle_alpha   90.00
_cell.angle_beta   90.00
_cell.angle_gamma   90.00
#
_symmetry.space_group_name_H-M   'P 1'
#
loop_
_entity.id
_entity.type
_entity.pdbx_description
1 polymer ?
#
loop_
_entity_poly.entity_id
_entity_poly.type
_entity_poly.pdbx_seq_one_letter_code
_entity_poly.pdbx_strand_id
1 'polypeptide(L)'
;MPHSRSAWASSQFSPALRIVAGTTVLVLHAAVIGALFTASSSKPEMLEPEAVMVRFVEIGPDPQEAKAEPLPEPPAPVAQPEPEPEPEPEPEPEPEPEPEPEPEPEVTPPPVPEAPPKPKPKPKPKPKPEVKKPEVKPEIKPDPAPPKVETPPSGTPQGEGKPQGPQQGPPPDERRQIGRIDYLGGQPMAVYPRASQLRREEGRVLIRILIDRQGRVERATVEKSSGSSRLDEAALDAVRKGRFKPYTENGVPYPAETIVPYDFVLR
;
A
#
# COMPACT_ATOMS: atom_id res chain seq x y z
N MET A 1 -1.29 70.24 28.27
CA MET A 1 -1.96 69.00 28.75
C MET A 1 -0.87 67.98 29.09
N PRO A 2 -0.76 67.52 30.35
CA PRO A 2 0.27 66.57 30.75
C PRO A 2 -0.15 65.12 30.50
N HIS A 3 0.84 64.28 30.21
CA HIS A 3 0.70 62.85 29.98
C HIS A 3 0.62 62.08 31.31
N SER A 4 -0.45 61.33 31.52
CA SER A 4 -0.55 60.33 32.59
C SER A 4 -0.11 58.98 32.05
N ARG A 5 1.07 58.52 32.48
CA ARG A 5 1.55 57.15 32.27
C ARG A 5 1.01 56.30 33.41
N SER A 6 0.11 55.38 33.09
CA SER A 6 -0.46 54.44 34.05
C SER A 6 0.57 53.41 34.52
N ALA A 7 0.60 53.27 35.84
CA ALA A 7 1.40 52.36 36.65
C ALA A 7 1.53 50.93 36.09
N TRP A 8 2.76 50.46 35.98
CA TRP A 8 3.07 49.03 36.03
C TRP A 8 3.30 48.64 37.48
N ALA A 9 2.49 47.71 37.96
CA ALA A 9 2.50 47.20 39.31
C ALA A 9 3.90 46.66 39.69
N SER A 10 4.54 47.33 40.65
CA SER A 10 5.73 46.82 41.33
C SER A 10 5.37 45.56 42.12
N SER A 11 6.07 44.46 41.82
CA SER A 11 5.97 43.18 42.51
C SER A 11 6.11 43.33 44.03
N GLN A 12 5.09 42.88 44.77
CA GLN A 12 4.93 42.94 46.23
C GLN A 12 5.77 41.90 47.01
N PHE A 13 6.74 41.22 46.38
CA PHE A 13 7.46 40.10 47.02
C PHE A 13 8.91 40.46 47.32
N SER A 14 9.32 40.24 48.58
CA SER A 14 10.68 40.51 49.03
C SER A 14 11.70 39.70 48.22
N PRO A 15 12.92 40.24 48.00
CA PRO A 15 13.96 39.55 47.23
C PRO A 15 14.33 38.19 47.83
N ALA A 16 14.26 38.07 49.16
CA ALA A 16 14.46 36.80 49.87
C ALA A 16 13.41 35.74 49.47
N LEU A 17 12.14 36.11 49.37
CA LEU A 17 11.08 35.17 49.00
C LEU A 17 11.22 34.69 47.55
N ARG A 18 11.72 35.55 46.65
CA ARG A 18 11.96 35.19 45.25
C ARG A 18 13.14 34.25 45.08
N ILE A 19 14.20 34.45 45.86
CA ILE A 19 15.35 33.54 45.88
C ILE A 19 14.92 32.17 46.42
N VAL A 20 14.18 32.13 47.54
CA VAL A 20 13.66 30.88 48.10
C VAL A 20 12.77 30.18 47.08
N ALA A 21 11.77 30.86 46.50
CA ALA A 21 10.89 30.25 45.49
C ALA A 21 11.66 29.73 44.26
N GLY A 22 12.64 30.49 43.76
CA GLY A 22 13.47 30.08 42.64
C GLY A 22 14.28 28.81 42.94
N THR A 23 14.89 28.73 44.13
CA THR A 23 15.65 27.54 44.55
C THR A 23 14.77 26.31 44.71
N THR A 24 13.57 26.44 45.30
CA THR A 24 12.64 25.32 45.47
C THR A 24 12.20 24.74 44.14
N VAL A 25 11.91 25.61 43.16
CA VAL A 25 11.55 25.17 41.80
C VAL A 25 12.71 24.42 41.15
N LEU A 26 13.94 24.92 41.29
CA LEU A 26 15.14 24.28 40.75
C LEU A 26 15.39 22.89 41.36
N VAL A 27 15.24 22.76 42.68
CA VAL A 27 15.35 21.46 43.37
C VAL A 27 14.26 20.49 42.92
N LEU A 28 13.03 20.97 42.77
CA LEU A 28 11.92 20.14 42.33
C LEU A 28 12.11 19.64 40.89
N HIS A 29 12.61 20.50 39.99
CA HIS A 29 12.95 20.08 38.63
C HIS A 29 14.09 19.06 38.62
N ALA A 30 15.15 19.27 39.41
CA ALA A 30 16.25 18.33 39.51
C ALA A 30 15.79 16.95 40.03
N ALA A 31 14.87 16.93 41.00
CA ALA A 31 14.29 15.69 41.52
C ALA A 31 13.45 14.95 40.46
N VAL A 32 12.62 15.67 39.69
CA VAL A 32 11.83 15.08 38.59
C VAL A 32 12.74 14.53 37.49
N ILE A 33 13.77 15.27 37.09
CA ILE A 33 14.74 14.83 36.08
C ILE A 33 15.49 13.58 36.57
N GLY A 34 15.93 13.57 37.84
CA GLY A 34 16.56 12.40 38.45
C GLY A 34 15.63 11.18 38.46
N ALA A 35 14.37 11.37 38.84
CA ALA A 35 13.37 10.29 38.83
C ALA A 35 13.17 9.70 37.42
N LEU A 36 13.07 10.54 36.39
CA LEU A 36 12.95 10.10 34.99
C LEU A 36 14.18 9.30 34.52
N PHE A 37 15.37 9.70 34.94
CA PHE A 37 16.61 8.98 34.60
C PHE A 37 16.67 7.61 35.28
N THR A 38 16.17 7.50 36.53
CA THR A 38 16.12 6.22 37.26
C THR A 38 15.00 5.29 36.79
N ALA A 39 13.86 5.83 36.33
CA ALA A 39 12.69 5.05 35.93
C ALA A 39 12.82 4.42 34.53
N SER A 40 13.86 4.73 33.76
CA SER A 40 14.01 4.27 32.37
C SER A 40 14.61 2.85 32.22
N SER A 41 14.85 2.13 33.32
CA SER A 41 15.51 0.79 33.27
C SER A 41 14.58 -0.41 33.42
N SER A 42 13.27 -0.25 33.57
CA SER A 42 12.32 -1.36 33.48
C SER A 42 12.05 -1.69 32.01
N LYS A 43 12.92 -2.51 31.42
CA LYS A 43 12.67 -3.17 30.13
C LYS A 43 11.39 -4.00 30.29
N PRO A 44 10.31 -3.75 29.53
CA PRO A 44 9.15 -4.62 29.57
C PRO A 44 9.64 -6.01 29.14
N GLU A 45 9.54 -6.97 30.05
CA GLU A 45 9.77 -8.37 29.78
C GLU A 45 8.70 -8.78 28.76
N MET A 46 9.10 -8.77 27.49
CA MET A 46 8.27 -9.25 26.41
C MET A 46 8.11 -10.74 26.64
N LEU A 47 6.90 -11.14 27.05
CA LEU A 47 6.47 -12.53 26.99
C LEU A 47 6.72 -13.00 25.55
N GLU A 48 7.77 -13.76 25.34
CA GLU A 48 8.01 -14.44 24.08
C GLU A 48 6.78 -15.31 23.83
N PRO A 49 6.05 -15.13 22.71
CA PRO A 49 4.93 -16.01 22.43
C PRO A 49 5.49 -17.43 22.39
N GLU A 50 4.96 -18.33 23.24
CA GLU A 50 5.31 -19.75 23.20
C GLU A 50 5.20 -20.19 21.74
N ALA A 51 6.32 -20.64 21.18
CA ALA A 51 6.37 -21.08 19.80
C ALA A 51 5.33 -22.20 19.62
N VAL A 52 4.23 -21.87 18.96
CA VAL A 52 3.26 -22.86 18.50
C VAL A 52 4.02 -23.78 17.56
N MET A 53 4.33 -24.99 18.03
CA MET A 53 4.95 -26.04 17.24
C MET A 53 3.96 -26.44 16.13
N VAL A 54 4.03 -25.75 14.99
CA VAL A 54 3.40 -26.24 13.76
C VAL A 54 4.19 -27.48 13.34
N ARG A 55 3.66 -28.66 13.66
CA ARG A 55 4.15 -29.91 13.10
C ARG A 55 3.86 -29.89 11.60
N PHE A 56 4.88 -29.57 10.82
CA PHE A 56 4.89 -29.92 9.41
C PHE A 56 4.94 -31.45 9.34
N VAL A 57 3.83 -32.07 8.93
CA VAL A 57 3.85 -33.47 8.50
C VAL A 57 4.62 -33.48 7.20
N GLU A 58 5.88 -33.88 7.29
CA GLU A 58 6.75 -34.16 6.17
C GLU A 58 6.16 -35.37 5.43
N ILE A 59 5.52 -35.10 4.29
CA ILE A 59 5.06 -36.14 3.37
C ILE A 59 6.32 -36.72 2.72
N GLY A 60 6.90 -37.72 3.39
CA GLY A 60 7.87 -38.62 2.81
C GLY A 60 7.25 -39.44 1.66
N PRO A 61 8.08 -40.04 0.80
CA PRO A 61 7.64 -40.58 -0.47
C PRO A 61 6.73 -41.80 -0.29
N ASP A 62 5.81 -41.95 -1.25
CA ASP A 62 4.78 -42.98 -1.38
C ASP A 62 5.01 -44.28 -0.61
N PRO A 63 4.05 -44.73 0.23
CA PRO A 63 4.03 -46.08 0.71
C PRO A 63 3.84 -47.02 -0.48
N GLN A 64 4.80 -47.92 -0.68
CA GLN A 64 4.65 -49.05 -1.60
C GLN A 64 3.38 -49.85 -1.27
N GLU A 65 2.70 -50.25 -2.34
CA GLU A 65 1.52 -51.12 -2.35
C GLU A 65 1.69 -52.33 -1.43
N ALA A 66 1.07 -52.27 -0.25
CA ALA A 66 0.62 -53.47 0.44
C ALA A 66 -0.82 -53.72 -0.02
N LYS A 67 -0.98 -54.78 -0.83
CA LYS A 67 -2.26 -55.32 -1.27
C LYS A 67 -3.12 -55.69 -0.06
N ALA A 68 -3.99 -54.78 0.37
CA ALA A 68 -5.01 -55.04 1.37
C ALA A 68 -6.22 -55.70 0.71
N GLU A 69 -6.73 -56.75 1.34
CA GLU A 69 -7.98 -57.41 1.01
C GLU A 69 -9.14 -56.39 1.03
N PRO A 70 -10.17 -56.53 0.18
CA PRO A 70 -11.27 -55.57 0.16
C PRO A 70 -12.04 -55.63 1.48
N LEU A 71 -11.98 -54.55 2.26
CA LEU A 71 -12.92 -54.31 3.35
C LEU A 71 -14.34 -54.16 2.77
N PRO A 72 -15.39 -54.58 3.49
CA PRO A 72 -16.76 -54.28 3.08
C PRO A 72 -16.96 -52.76 3.00
N GLU A 73 -17.50 -52.31 1.88
CA GLU A 73 -17.83 -50.91 1.65
C GLU A 73 -18.79 -50.42 2.75
N PRO A 74 -18.57 -49.21 3.31
CA PRO A 74 -19.58 -48.60 4.17
C PRO A 74 -20.88 -48.42 3.36
N PRO A 75 -22.06 -48.57 3.97
CA PRO A 75 -23.32 -48.36 3.26
C PRO A 75 -23.31 -46.95 2.66
N ALA A 76 -23.59 -46.89 1.36
CA ALA A 76 -23.73 -45.61 0.66
C ALA A 76 -24.71 -44.72 1.44
N PRO A 77 -24.41 -43.43 1.64
CA PRO A 77 -25.37 -42.51 2.22
C PRO A 77 -26.62 -42.53 1.35
N VAL A 78 -27.76 -42.86 1.97
CA VAL A 78 -29.05 -42.78 1.32
C VAL A 78 -29.19 -41.34 0.83
N ALA A 79 -29.34 -41.17 -0.49
CA ALA A 79 -29.58 -39.87 -1.08
C ALA A 79 -30.84 -39.28 -0.42
N GLN A 80 -30.65 -38.26 0.40
CA GLN A 80 -31.78 -37.43 0.83
C GLN A 80 -32.34 -36.79 -0.45
N PRO A 81 -33.67 -36.82 -0.65
CA PRO A 81 -34.26 -36.17 -1.81
C PRO A 81 -33.84 -34.69 -1.79
N GLU A 82 -33.36 -34.21 -2.94
CA GLU A 82 -33.13 -32.78 -3.17
C GLU A 82 -34.42 -32.03 -2.80
N PRO A 83 -34.35 -30.94 -2.02
CA PRO A 83 -35.52 -30.12 -1.76
C PRO A 83 -36.07 -29.66 -3.11
N GLU A 84 -37.37 -29.88 -3.34
CA GLU A 84 -38.05 -29.31 -4.51
C GLU A 84 -37.78 -27.80 -4.55
N PRO A 85 -37.49 -27.25 -5.73
CA PRO A 85 -37.27 -25.81 -5.87
C PRO A 85 -38.51 -25.08 -5.36
N GLU A 86 -38.30 -24.16 -4.40
CA GLU A 86 -39.35 -23.22 -4.02
C GLU A 86 -39.86 -22.51 -5.28
N PRO A 87 -41.18 -22.33 -5.43
CA PRO A 87 -41.72 -21.65 -6.60
C PRO A 87 -41.12 -20.24 -6.67
N GLU A 88 -40.56 -19.89 -7.83
CA GLU A 88 -40.12 -18.53 -8.10
C GLU A 88 -41.30 -17.58 -7.84
N PRO A 89 -41.08 -16.46 -7.12
CA PRO A 89 -42.14 -15.48 -6.89
C PRO A 89 -42.66 -14.99 -8.25
N GLU A 90 -43.98 -15.05 -8.44
CA GLU A 90 -44.62 -14.46 -9.61
C GLU A 90 -44.17 -12.99 -9.74
N PRO A 91 -43.86 -12.53 -10.97
CA PRO A 91 -43.44 -11.15 -11.18
C PRO A 91 -44.54 -10.22 -10.68
N GLU A 92 -44.17 -9.32 -9.76
CA GLU A 92 -45.06 -8.22 -9.37
C GLU A 92 -45.50 -7.47 -10.64
N PRO A 93 -46.78 -7.09 -10.74
CA PRO A 93 -47.28 -6.37 -11.90
C PRO A 93 -46.49 -5.07 -12.07
N GLU A 94 -45.96 -4.86 -13.29
CA GLU A 94 -45.33 -3.60 -13.66
C GLU A 94 -46.29 -2.44 -13.34
N PRO A 95 -45.82 -1.38 -12.68
CA PRO A 95 -46.66 -0.23 -12.41
C PRO A 95 -47.19 0.34 -13.73
N GLU A 96 -48.50 0.56 -13.81
CA GLU A 96 -49.13 1.23 -14.95
C GLU A 96 -48.39 2.56 -15.21
N PRO A 97 -48.13 2.91 -16.49
CA PRO A 97 -47.44 4.14 -16.82
C PRO A 97 -48.23 5.34 -16.28
N GLU A 98 -47.57 6.16 -15.46
CA GLU A 98 -48.10 7.46 -15.07
C GLU A 98 -48.48 8.25 -16.33
N PRO A 99 -49.65 8.93 -16.34
CA PRO A 99 -50.08 9.69 -17.50
C PRO A 99 -49.04 10.76 -17.85
N GLU A 100 -48.62 10.79 -19.10
CA GLU A 100 -47.76 11.86 -19.63
C GLU A 100 -48.41 13.23 -19.33
N PRO A 101 -47.63 14.19 -18.80
CA PRO A 101 -48.14 15.53 -18.54
C PRO A 101 -48.61 16.17 -19.84
N GLU A 102 -49.80 16.78 -19.82
CA GLU A 102 -50.34 17.57 -20.93
C GLU A 102 -49.30 18.59 -21.41
N PRO A 103 -49.17 18.82 -22.73
CA PRO A 103 -48.20 19.76 -23.26
C PRO A 103 -48.50 21.17 -22.76
N GLU A 104 -47.52 21.78 -22.09
CA GLU A 104 -47.52 23.21 -21.79
C GLU A 104 -47.67 24.02 -23.09
N PRO A 105 -48.39 25.16 -23.07
CA PRO A 105 -48.61 25.97 -24.27
C PRO A 105 -47.28 26.47 -24.85
N GLU A 106 -47.06 26.23 -26.14
CA GLU A 106 -45.91 26.76 -26.89
C GLU A 106 -45.87 28.29 -26.80
N VAL A 107 -44.91 28.81 -26.03
CA VAL A 107 -44.51 30.20 -26.11
C VAL A 107 -43.72 30.36 -27.40
N THR A 108 -44.31 31.04 -28.38
CA THR A 108 -43.62 31.46 -29.60
C THR A 108 -42.40 32.32 -29.23
N PRO A 109 -41.16 31.96 -29.66
CA PRO A 109 -40.00 32.78 -29.39
C PRO A 109 -40.03 34.06 -30.25
N PRO A 110 -39.53 35.20 -29.73
CA PRO A 110 -39.40 36.43 -30.51
C PRO A 110 -38.42 36.24 -31.69
N PRO A 111 -38.56 37.03 -32.78
CA PRO A 111 -37.70 36.91 -33.95
C PRO A 111 -36.24 37.23 -33.59
N VAL A 112 -35.36 36.25 -33.82
CA VAL A 112 -33.91 36.38 -33.66
C VAL A 112 -33.36 37.32 -34.74
N PRO A 113 -32.51 38.31 -34.40
CA PRO A 113 -31.79 39.13 -35.38
C PRO A 113 -30.87 38.27 -36.26
N GLU A 114 -30.87 38.51 -37.57
CA GLU A 114 -30.05 37.78 -38.55
C GLU A 114 -28.56 37.75 -38.15
N ALA A 115 -28.02 36.53 -38.12
CA ALA A 115 -26.62 36.27 -37.83
C ALA A 115 -25.70 36.81 -38.95
N PRO A 116 -24.50 37.35 -38.62
CA PRO A 116 -23.52 37.75 -39.62
C PRO A 116 -23.06 36.56 -40.48
N PRO A 117 -22.62 36.81 -41.73
CA PRO A 117 -22.35 35.75 -42.69
C PRO A 117 -21.19 34.84 -42.23
N LYS A 118 -21.43 33.53 -42.30
CA LYS A 118 -20.45 32.47 -42.00
C LYS A 118 -19.19 32.64 -42.86
N PRO A 119 -17.97 32.51 -42.30
CA PRO A 119 -16.75 32.48 -43.10
C PRO A 119 -16.73 31.25 -44.01
N LYS A 120 -16.28 31.47 -45.26
CA LYS A 120 -16.20 30.46 -46.33
C LYS A 120 -15.50 29.17 -45.86
N PRO A 121 -15.97 27.99 -46.31
CA PRO A 121 -15.31 26.72 -45.99
C PRO A 121 -13.90 26.69 -46.57
N LYS A 122 -12.91 26.42 -45.70
CA LYS A 122 -11.55 26.09 -46.13
C LYS A 122 -11.59 24.83 -47.01
N PRO A 123 -10.78 24.75 -48.08
CA PRO A 123 -10.78 23.61 -48.98
C PRO A 123 -10.43 22.32 -48.22
N LYS A 124 -11.22 21.26 -48.49
CA LYS A 124 -11.00 19.89 -48.01
C LYS A 124 -9.54 19.49 -48.30
N PRO A 125 -8.79 19.00 -47.31
CA PRO A 125 -7.54 18.29 -47.59
C PRO A 125 -7.86 17.08 -48.47
N LYS A 126 -7.10 16.93 -49.57
CA LYS A 126 -7.12 15.73 -50.41
C LYS A 126 -6.95 14.48 -49.55
N PRO A 127 -7.58 13.34 -49.92
CA PRO A 127 -7.41 12.08 -49.22
C PRO A 127 -5.92 11.72 -49.23
N LYS A 128 -5.36 11.59 -48.03
CA LYS A 128 -4.06 10.95 -47.83
C LYS A 128 -4.25 9.47 -48.18
N PRO A 129 -3.34 8.85 -48.94
CA PRO A 129 -3.44 7.44 -49.31
C PRO A 129 -3.59 6.58 -48.05
N GLU A 130 -4.50 5.60 -48.11
CA GLU A 130 -4.55 4.48 -47.17
C GLU A 130 -3.13 3.89 -47.07
N VAL A 131 -2.50 4.10 -45.92
CA VAL A 131 -1.39 3.25 -45.51
C VAL A 131 -2.03 1.92 -45.18
N LYS A 132 -1.98 1.01 -46.15
CA LYS A 132 -2.21 -0.41 -45.93
C LYS A 132 -1.44 -0.82 -44.67
N LYS A 133 -2.20 -1.33 -43.71
CA LYS A 133 -1.70 -2.19 -42.64
C LYS A 133 -0.69 -3.19 -43.25
N PRO A 134 0.56 -3.25 -42.80
CA PRO A 134 1.38 -4.42 -43.07
C PRO A 134 0.79 -5.56 -42.24
N GLU A 135 0.00 -6.42 -42.87
CA GLU A 135 -0.05 -7.83 -42.45
C GLU A 135 1.35 -8.39 -42.66
N VAL A 136 2.15 -8.40 -41.60
CA VAL A 136 3.35 -9.25 -41.56
C VAL A 136 2.86 -10.66 -41.27
N LYS A 137 2.66 -11.41 -42.36
CA LYS A 137 2.76 -12.87 -42.36
C LYS A 137 4.08 -13.27 -41.68
N PRO A 138 4.09 -14.14 -40.67
CA PRO A 138 5.34 -14.72 -40.21
C PRO A 138 5.87 -15.65 -41.30
N GLU A 139 6.84 -15.18 -42.06
CA GLU A 139 7.63 -16.01 -42.96
C GLU A 139 8.72 -16.69 -42.13
N ILE A 140 8.48 -17.98 -41.86
CA ILE A 140 9.40 -18.90 -41.21
C ILE A 140 10.60 -19.08 -42.16
N LYS A 141 11.74 -18.47 -41.82
CA LYS A 141 13.05 -18.98 -42.26
C LYS A 141 13.56 -19.97 -41.21
N PRO A 142 14.09 -21.14 -41.62
CA PRO A 142 14.67 -22.09 -40.69
C PRO A 142 16.07 -21.61 -40.28
N ASP A 143 16.22 -21.23 -39.01
CA ASP A 143 17.52 -21.11 -38.35
C ASP A 143 17.69 -22.30 -37.37
N PRO A 144 18.90 -22.63 -36.92
CA PRO A 144 19.51 -23.93 -37.03
C PRO A 144 19.18 -24.82 -35.83
N ALA A 145 19.49 -26.10 -35.97
CA ALA A 145 19.27 -27.17 -35.01
C ALA A 145 19.51 -26.78 -33.53
N PRO A 146 18.65 -27.25 -32.60
CA PRO A 146 18.86 -27.04 -31.18
C PRO A 146 20.17 -27.69 -30.71
N PRO A 147 20.89 -27.10 -29.74
CA PRO A 147 21.93 -27.84 -29.04
C PRO A 147 21.30 -29.08 -28.43
N LYS A 148 21.90 -30.22 -28.76
CA LYS A 148 21.56 -31.56 -28.28
C LYS A 148 21.54 -31.52 -26.75
N VAL A 149 20.34 -31.62 -26.16
CA VAL A 149 20.20 -31.93 -24.74
C VAL A 149 20.67 -33.37 -24.59
N GLU A 150 21.85 -33.54 -24.00
CA GLU A 150 22.31 -34.84 -23.55
C GLU A 150 21.34 -35.32 -22.45
N THR A 151 20.77 -36.50 -22.69
CA THR A 151 20.00 -37.27 -21.72
C THR A 151 20.82 -37.48 -20.44
N PRO A 152 20.24 -37.28 -19.24
CA PRO A 152 20.90 -37.71 -18.02
C PRO A 152 20.95 -39.25 -17.98
N PRO A 153 22.12 -39.88 -17.71
CA PRO A 153 22.12 -41.29 -17.36
C PRO A 153 21.49 -41.45 -15.96
N SER A 154 20.44 -42.26 -15.91
CA SER A 154 19.88 -42.77 -14.66
C SER A 154 20.88 -43.71 -13.98
N GLY A 155 21.11 -43.48 -12.68
CA GLY A 155 21.50 -44.51 -11.71
C GLY A 155 22.97 -44.56 -11.28
N THR A 156 23.29 -43.97 -10.11
CA THR A 156 23.75 -44.70 -8.90
C THR A 156 23.92 -43.75 -7.70
N PRO A 157 23.69 -44.22 -6.46
CA PRO A 157 23.73 -43.40 -5.26
C PRO A 157 25.13 -43.37 -4.68
N GLN A 158 25.69 -42.18 -4.46
CA GLN A 158 26.85 -42.06 -3.59
C GLN A 158 26.79 -40.74 -2.83
N GLY A 159 26.50 -40.86 -1.54
CA GLY A 159 26.68 -39.77 -0.60
C GLY A 159 28.13 -39.37 -0.56
N GLU A 160 28.39 -38.11 -0.88
CA GLU A 160 29.60 -37.40 -0.47
C GLU A 160 29.13 -36.05 0.04
N GLY A 161 29.02 -35.97 1.37
CA GLY A 161 28.84 -34.71 2.08
C GLY A 161 30.00 -33.80 1.73
N LYS A 162 29.77 -32.86 0.82
CA LYS A 162 30.70 -31.77 0.55
C LYS A 162 30.88 -31.00 1.86
N PRO A 163 32.11 -30.76 2.33
CA PRO A 163 32.31 -30.02 3.55
C PRO A 163 31.64 -28.66 3.39
N GLN A 164 30.60 -28.40 4.19
CA GLN A 164 30.03 -27.07 4.32
C GLN A 164 31.15 -26.19 4.87
N GLY A 165 31.76 -25.41 3.98
CA GLY A 165 32.59 -24.28 4.39
C GLY A 165 31.76 -23.36 5.30
N PRO A 166 32.42 -22.48 6.08
CA PRO A 166 31.73 -21.58 6.99
C PRO A 166 30.58 -20.91 6.25
N GLN A 167 29.35 -21.06 6.78
CA GLN A 167 28.16 -20.42 6.25
C GLN A 167 28.47 -18.93 6.11
N GLN A 168 28.69 -18.49 4.87
CA GLN A 168 28.74 -17.08 4.57
C GLN A 168 27.38 -16.52 5.00
N GLY A 169 27.39 -15.46 5.80
CA GLY A 169 26.16 -14.78 6.18
C GLY A 169 25.31 -14.44 4.94
N PRO A 170 24.00 -14.22 5.12
CA PRO A 170 23.09 -13.96 4.01
C PRO A 170 23.65 -12.88 3.06
N PRO A 171 23.49 -13.05 1.73
CA PRO A 171 24.04 -12.14 0.75
C PRO A 171 23.64 -10.69 1.07
N PRO A 172 24.57 -9.72 1.03
CA PRO A 172 24.26 -8.30 1.30
C PRO A 172 23.20 -7.67 0.37
N ASP A 173 22.87 -8.33 -0.75
CA ASP A 173 21.84 -7.91 -1.70
C ASP A 173 20.45 -8.51 -1.42
N GLU A 174 20.32 -9.35 -0.40
CA GLU A 174 19.04 -9.89 0.00
C GLU A 174 18.14 -8.78 0.58
N ARG A 175 16.93 -8.66 0.04
CA ARG A 175 15.96 -7.66 0.48
C ARG A 175 15.32 -8.10 1.79
N ARG A 176 15.37 -7.23 2.80
CA ARG A 176 14.75 -7.48 4.10
C ARG A 176 13.34 -6.92 4.14
N GLN A 177 12.34 -7.76 4.42
CA GLN A 177 11.00 -7.28 4.70
C GLN A 177 10.93 -6.81 6.16
N ILE A 178 10.58 -5.55 6.37
CA ILE A 178 10.55 -4.93 7.70
C ILE A 178 9.18 -4.29 7.96
N GLY A 179 8.71 -4.40 9.21
CA GLY A 179 7.40 -3.86 9.59
C GLY A 179 7.38 -2.34 9.81
N ARG A 180 8.53 -1.71 10.05
CA ARG A 180 8.67 -0.27 10.25
C ARG A 180 9.99 0.23 9.69
N ILE A 181 10.01 1.50 9.31
CA ILE A 181 11.20 2.19 8.81
C ILE A 181 11.32 3.55 9.49
N ASP A 182 12.56 3.93 9.78
CA ASP A 182 12.87 5.25 10.30
C ASP A 182 13.14 6.24 9.17
N TYR A 183 12.75 7.48 9.37
CA TYR A 183 13.01 8.57 8.43
C TYR A 183 14.30 9.29 8.77
N LEU A 184 15.03 9.70 7.73
CA LEU A 184 16.14 10.64 7.88
C LEU A 184 15.55 12.06 7.91
N GLY A 185 15.09 12.47 9.09
CA GLY A 185 14.28 13.66 9.30
C GLY A 185 12.85 13.27 9.70
N GLY A 186 11.87 13.63 8.88
CA GLY A 186 10.46 13.31 9.11
C GLY A 186 9.86 12.47 7.99
N GLN A 187 8.67 11.91 8.24
CA GLN A 187 7.88 11.29 7.18
C GLN A 187 7.61 12.33 6.08
N PRO A 188 7.94 12.06 4.82
CA PRO A 188 7.68 13.00 3.74
C PRO A 188 6.18 13.27 3.66
N MET A 189 5.80 14.54 3.62
CA MET A 189 4.39 14.93 3.58
C MET A 189 3.85 14.82 2.16
N ALA A 190 2.71 14.14 2.01
CA ALA A 190 1.96 14.17 0.76
C ALA A 190 1.15 15.46 0.64
N VAL A 191 1.26 16.11 -0.51
CA VAL A 191 0.49 17.32 -0.82
C VAL A 191 -0.90 16.88 -1.26
N TYR A 192 -1.93 17.33 -0.56
CA TYR A 192 -3.32 17.03 -0.93
C TYR A 192 -3.66 17.74 -2.26
N PRO A 193 -3.97 17.03 -3.36
CA PRO A 193 -4.29 17.64 -4.65
C PRO A 193 -5.53 18.54 -4.58
N ARG A 194 -5.45 19.76 -5.14
CA ARG A 194 -6.57 20.72 -5.11
C ARG A 194 -7.88 20.14 -5.68
N ALA A 195 -7.80 19.38 -6.76
CA ALA A 195 -8.97 18.74 -7.35
C ALA A 195 -9.64 17.73 -6.40
N SER A 196 -8.84 17.00 -5.60
CA SER A 196 -9.36 16.09 -4.58
C SER A 196 -9.99 16.85 -3.42
N GLN A 197 -9.42 17.98 -3.01
CA GLN A 197 -10.00 18.83 -1.95
C GLN A 197 -11.38 19.36 -2.36
N LEU A 198 -11.50 19.88 -3.59
CA LEU A 198 -12.76 20.38 -4.14
C LEU A 198 -13.81 19.28 -4.27
N ARG A 199 -13.39 18.04 -4.55
CA ARG A 199 -14.26 16.86 -4.64
C ARG A 199 -14.46 16.13 -3.32
N ARG A 200 -13.90 16.63 -2.22
CA ARG A 200 -14.03 16.04 -0.88
C ARG A 200 -13.55 14.58 -0.82
N GLU A 201 -12.52 14.23 -1.59
CA GLU A 201 -12.02 12.86 -1.67
C GLU A 201 -11.01 12.55 -0.57
N GLU A 202 -11.33 11.60 0.30
CA GLU A 202 -10.48 11.20 1.41
C GLU A 202 -10.06 9.72 1.29
N GLY A 203 -9.12 9.31 2.12
CA GLY A 203 -8.79 7.90 2.28
C GLY A 203 -7.34 7.65 2.66
N ARG A 204 -7.03 6.36 2.86
CA ARG A 204 -5.69 5.88 3.22
C ARG A 204 -5.06 5.17 2.03
N VAL A 205 -3.85 5.60 1.67
CA VAL A 205 -3.01 4.94 0.68
C VAL A 205 -1.92 4.15 1.40
N LEU A 206 -1.71 2.89 1.03
CA LEU A 206 -0.57 2.10 1.48
C LEU A 206 0.42 1.96 0.33
N ILE A 207 1.65 2.45 0.54
CA ILE A 207 2.70 2.40 -0.48
C ILE A 207 3.76 1.40 -0.04
N ARG A 208 3.99 0.36 -0.85
CA ARG A 208 5.13 -0.54 -0.70
C ARG A 208 6.36 0.12 -1.29
N ILE A 209 7.42 0.23 -0.50
CA ILE A 209 8.70 0.80 -0.94
C ILE A 209 9.84 -0.19 -0.75
N LEU A 210 10.80 -0.15 -1.66
CA LEU A 210 12.12 -0.74 -1.53
C LEU A 210 13.13 0.38 -1.35
N ILE A 211 13.86 0.37 -0.25
CA ILE A 211 14.97 1.29 0.00
C ILE A 211 16.33 0.59 -0.20
N ASP A 212 17.30 1.34 -0.69
CA ASP A 212 18.69 0.90 -0.82
C ASP A 212 19.44 0.94 0.51
N ARG A 213 20.71 0.50 0.47
CA ARG A 213 21.63 0.50 1.62
C ARG A 213 21.99 1.91 2.11
N GLN A 214 21.59 2.95 1.39
CA GLN A 214 21.81 4.36 1.71
C GLN A 214 20.51 5.05 2.18
N GLY A 215 19.39 4.31 2.25
CA GLY A 215 18.09 4.83 2.67
C GLY A 215 17.37 5.66 1.60
N ARG A 216 17.70 5.48 0.32
CA ARG A 216 16.97 6.06 -0.81
C ARG A 216 15.96 5.07 -1.35
N VAL A 217 14.86 5.56 -1.88
CA VAL A 217 13.82 4.72 -2.49
C VAL A 217 14.28 4.25 -3.89
N GLU A 218 14.44 2.94 -4.08
CA GLU A 218 14.69 2.32 -5.38
C GLU A 218 13.38 2.02 -6.12
N ARG A 219 12.35 1.58 -5.39
CA ARG A 219 11.03 1.25 -5.95
C ARG A 219 9.93 1.73 -5.00
N ALA A 220 8.84 2.23 -5.58
CA ALA A 220 7.62 2.57 -4.86
C ALA A 220 6.40 2.16 -5.68
N THR A 221 5.50 1.40 -5.08
CA THR A 221 4.28 0.89 -5.71
C THR A 221 3.09 1.03 -4.75
N VAL A 222 1.91 1.29 -5.29
CA VAL A 222 0.69 1.30 -4.48
C VAL A 222 0.34 -0.15 -4.12
N GLU A 223 0.34 -0.44 -2.82
CA GLU A 223 -0.11 -1.73 -2.27
C GLU A 223 -1.63 -1.71 -2.09
N LYS A 224 -2.16 -0.60 -1.56
CA LYS A 224 -3.58 -0.37 -1.38
C LYS A 224 -3.92 1.07 -1.75
N SER A 225 -4.81 1.23 -2.71
CA SER A 225 -5.33 2.53 -3.15
C SER A 225 -6.29 3.12 -2.12
N SER A 226 -6.36 4.45 -2.05
CA SER A 226 -7.42 5.14 -1.31
C SER A 226 -8.77 5.15 -2.05
N GLY A 227 -8.83 4.65 -3.29
CA GLY A 227 -9.97 4.80 -4.19
C GLY A 227 -9.91 6.05 -5.08
N SER A 228 -8.86 6.88 -4.97
CA SER A 228 -8.63 8.04 -5.83
C SER A 228 -7.21 8.04 -6.36
N SER A 229 -7.06 7.95 -7.69
CA SER A 229 -5.75 7.95 -8.36
C SER A 229 -4.91 9.18 -8.03
N ARG A 230 -5.54 10.35 -7.82
CA ARG A 230 -4.85 11.58 -7.45
C ARG A 230 -4.22 11.52 -6.06
N LEU A 231 -4.89 10.88 -5.11
CA LEU A 231 -4.34 10.69 -3.75
C LEU A 231 -3.21 9.66 -3.78
N ASP A 232 -3.37 8.59 -4.56
CA ASP A 232 -2.33 7.57 -4.77
C ASP A 232 -1.06 8.16 -5.39
N GLU A 233 -1.21 8.96 -6.45
CA GLU A 233 -0.10 9.69 -7.10
C GLU A 233 0.59 10.66 -6.13
N ALA A 234 -0.18 11.41 -5.35
CA ALA A 234 0.37 12.33 -4.35
C ALA A 234 1.18 11.59 -3.27
N ALA A 235 0.73 10.42 -2.83
CA ALA A 235 1.45 9.58 -1.87
C ALA A 235 2.74 8.99 -2.48
N LEU A 236 2.68 8.50 -3.72
CA LEU A 236 3.86 8.03 -4.46
C LEU A 236 4.91 9.12 -4.61
N ASP A 237 4.50 10.33 -4.98
CA ASP A 237 5.41 11.45 -5.16
C ASP A 237 6.05 11.92 -3.85
N ALA A 238 5.31 11.85 -2.75
CA ALA A 238 5.83 12.12 -1.42
C ALA A 238 6.90 11.10 -1.02
N VAL A 239 6.59 9.81 -1.13
CA VAL A 239 7.50 8.75 -0.68
C VAL A 239 8.79 8.72 -1.49
N ARG A 240 8.72 8.94 -2.81
CA ARG A 240 9.90 9.01 -3.70
C ARG A 240 10.87 10.12 -3.32
N LYS A 241 10.35 11.23 -2.77
CA LYS A 241 11.16 12.36 -2.27
C LYS A 241 11.70 12.11 -0.87
N GLY A 242 11.16 11.13 -0.16
CA GLY A 242 11.58 10.74 1.19
C GLY A 242 13.06 10.36 1.28
N ARG A 243 13.57 10.48 2.50
CA ARG A 243 14.87 9.94 2.90
C ARG A 243 14.65 9.10 4.14
N PHE A 244 15.20 7.90 4.12
CA PHE A 244 15.02 6.92 5.17
C PHE A 244 16.37 6.65 5.83
N LYS A 245 16.35 6.19 7.08
CA LYS A 245 17.56 5.64 7.66
C LYS A 245 17.81 4.28 7.00
N PRO A 246 19.06 3.98 6.60
CA PRO A 246 19.41 2.65 6.14
C PRO A 246 19.01 1.59 7.17
N TYR A 247 18.41 0.50 6.70
CA TYR A 247 18.19 -0.66 7.56
C TYR A 247 19.51 -1.39 7.74
N THR A 248 19.92 -1.61 8.99
CA THR A 248 21.19 -2.26 9.32
C THR A 248 20.99 -3.46 10.24
N GLU A 249 21.58 -4.60 9.88
CA GLU A 249 21.71 -5.77 10.76
C GLU A 249 23.19 -5.91 11.14
N ASN A 250 23.52 -5.97 12.44
CA ASN A 250 24.90 -6.09 12.92
C ASN A 250 25.87 -5.03 12.35
N GLY A 251 25.37 -3.81 12.11
CA GLY A 251 26.15 -2.71 11.53
C GLY A 251 26.34 -2.78 10.01
N VAL A 252 25.80 -3.81 9.34
CA VAL A 252 25.84 -3.95 7.88
C VAL A 252 24.51 -3.47 7.30
N PRO A 253 24.51 -2.53 6.32
CA PRO A 253 23.28 -2.05 5.71
C PRO A 253 22.75 -3.02 4.64
N TYR A 254 21.44 -3.24 4.64
CA TYR A 254 20.71 -4.09 3.69
C TYR A 254 19.61 -3.30 2.96
N PRO A 255 19.31 -3.65 1.69
CA PRO A 255 18.07 -3.18 1.06
C PRO A 255 16.87 -3.66 1.86
N ALA A 256 15.88 -2.80 2.07
CA ALA A 256 14.71 -3.15 2.85
C ALA A 256 13.40 -2.78 2.15
N GLU A 257 12.42 -3.67 2.24
CA GLU A 257 11.07 -3.48 1.75
C GLU A 257 10.10 -3.29 2.92
N THR A 258 9.24 -2.27 2.82
CA THR A 258 8.24 -1.97 3.86
C THR A 258 7.01 -1.28 3.27
N ILE A 259 5.97 -1.11 4.09
CA ILE A 259 4.73 -0.41 3.73
C ILE A 259 4.64 0.90 4.50
N VAL A 260 4.48 2.01 3.77
CA VAL A 260 4.32 3.35 4.32
C VAL A 260 2.87 3.82 4.12
N PRO A 261 2.12 4.12 5.20
CA PRO A 261 0.77 4.64 5.11
C PRO A 261 0.73 6.16 4.92
N TYR A 262 -0.19 6.63 4.08
CA TYR A 262 -0.55 8.04 3.91
C TYR A 262 -2.04 8.23 4.13
N ASP A 263 -2.40 9.11 5.06
CA ASP A 263 -3.78 9.45 5.39
C ASP A 263 -4.15 10.80 4.79
N PHE A 264 -5.15 10.82 3.91
CA PHE A 264 -5.74 12.03 3.37
C PHE A 264 -7.10 12.27 4.02
N VAL A 265 -7.14 13.24 4.92
CA VAL A 265 -8.35 13.68 5.63
C VAL A 265 -8.48 15.19 5.50
N LEU A 266 -9.69 15.69 5.30
CA LEU A 266 -10.01 17.11 5.35
C LEU A 266 -10.26 17.51 6.81
N ARG A 267 -9.84 18.72 7.15
CA ARG A 267 -10.03 19.32 8.47
C ARG A 267 -10.98 20.50 8.38
#